data_AF-A0AAD5MPD6-F1
#
_entry.id   AF-A0AAD5MPD6-F1
#
_cell.length_a   1.000
_cell.length_b   1.000
_cell.length_c   1.000
_cell.angle_alpha   90.00
_cell.angle_beta   90.00
_cell.angle_gamma   90.00
#
_symmetry.space_group_name_H-M   'P 1'
#
loop_
_entity.id
_entity.type
_entity.pdbx_description
1 polymer ?
#
loop_
_entity_poly.entity_id
_entity_poly.type
_entity_poly.pdbx_seq_one_letter_code
_entity_poly.pdbx_strand_id
1 'polypeptide(L)'
;MPPPVAAASERSDLAIKFKKKGAQKSSSTGADHWKTVLIADLEKELKAEHRRYTAMQANRAQQSQIIRYAITGDISSVISVMYQRVKAVGNKGKLTEEDEQFISCALMVVLRNIERVLQSEDGLNSSETLSTFFSFANLWDHMRIFSDDMKICSVLLYDRFDHWSQLRAPDDSSEEIDQILTLMENRLRNL
;
A
#
# COMPACT_ATOMS: atom_id res chain seq x y z
N MET A 1 -2.55 42.56 0.80
CA MET A 1 -2.88 42.31 2.22
C MET A 1 -4.34 41.90 2.33
N PRO A 2 -4.65 40.61 2.48
CA PRO A 2 -5.97 40.14 2.89
C PRO A 2 -6.11 40.16 4.42
N PRO A 3 -7.33 40.33 4.97
CA PRO A 3 -7.59 40.43 6.41
C PRO A 3 -7.46 39.06 7.12
N PRO A 4 -7.24 39.05 8.44
CA PRO A 4 -6.98 37.82 9.20
C PRO A 4 -8.27 37.02 9.39
N VAL A 5 -8.26 35.75 8.99
CA VAL A 5 -9.33 34.79 9.29
C VAL A 5 -9.15 34.32 10.72
N ALA A 6 -10.10 34.70 11.58
CA ALA A 6 -10.17 34.29 12.97
C ALA A 6 -10.28 32.76 13.06
N ALA A 7 -9.35 32.15 13.79
CA ALA A 7 -9.39 30.75 14.17
C ALA A 7 -10.53 30.53 15.19
N ALA A 8 -11.68 30.07 14.72
CA ALA A 8 -12.74 29.57 15.58
C ALA A 8 -12.39 28.14 16.04
N SER A 9 -11.84 28.06 17.25
CA SER A 9 -11.64 26.84 18.01
C SER A 9 -12.99 26.34 18.54
N GLU A 10 -13.70 25.50 17.79
CA GLU A 10 -14.83 24.74 18.31
C GLU A 10 -14.35 23.37 18.83
N ARG A 11 -13.72 23.38 20.02
CA ARG A 11 -13.74 22.20 20.90
C ARG A 11 -15.02 22.29 21.72
N SER A 12 -16.09 21.69 21.24
CA SER A 12 -17.27 21.44 22.06
C SER A 12 -16.98 20.31 23.02
N ASP A 13 -16.36 20.64 24.15
CA ASP A 13 -16.37 19.81 25.35
C ASP A 13 -17.83 19.65 25.81
N LEU A 14 -18.44 18.52 25.45
CA LEU A 14 -19.70 18.06 26.02
C LEU A 14 -19.44 17.58 27.46
N ALA A 15 -19.20 18.53 28.36
CA ALA A 15 -19.16 18.31 29.80
C ALA A 15 -20.59 18.09 30.31
N ILE A 16 -21.05 16.83 30.30
CA ILE A 16 -22.32 16.42 30.90
C ILE A 16 -22.19 16.52 32.42
N LYS A 17 -22.69 17.61 33.01
CA LYS A 17 -22.82 17.77 34.47
C LYS A 17 -24.00 16.93 35.00
N PHE A 18 -23.71 15.77 35.58
CA PHE A 18 -24.70 15.02 36.36
C PHE A 18 -24.96 15.70 37.71
N LYS A 19 -26.13 16.35 37.85
CA LYS A 19 -26.68 16.78 39.15
C LYS A 19 -27.15 15.55 39.93
N LYS A 20 -26.48 15.23 41.04
CA LYS A 20 -26.95 14.26 42.05
C LYS A 20 -28.18 14.82 42.77
N LYS A 21 -29.34 14.18 42.64
CA LYS A 21 -30.43 14.25 43.61
C LYS A 21 -31.09 12.87 43.77
N GLY A 22 -31.11 12.41 45.02
CA GLY A 22 -32.16 11.58 45.61
C GLY A 22 -32.39 10.20 44.99
N ALA A 23 -31.88 9.17 45.66
CA ALA A 23 -32.24 7.79 45.40
C ALA A 23 -33.74 7.55 45.67
N GLN A 24 -34.48 7.13 44.65
CA GLN A 24 -35.63 6.24 44.80
C GLN A 24 -35.24 4.90 44.17
N LYS A 25 -34.93 3.92 45.03
CA LYS A 25 -34.77 2.52 44.64
C LYS A 25 -36.15 1.97 44.29
N SER A 26 -36.41 1.77 43.00
CA SER A 26 -37.36 0.76 42.54
C SER A 26 -36.58 -0.34 41.83
N SER A 27 -36.96 -1.58 42.14
CA SER A 27 -36.37 -2.83 41.68
C SER A 27 -36.29 -2.92 40.14
N SER A 28 -35.07 -2.91 39.58
CA SER A 28 -34.83 -2.99 38.13
C SER A 28 -33.46 -3.63 37.82
N THR A 29 -32.97 -4.53 38.66
CA THR A 29 -31.65 -5.16 38.47
C THR A 29 -31.55 -5.94 37.14
N GLY A 30 -32.67 -6.45 36.62
CA GLY A 30 -32.74 -7.09 35.29
C GLY A 30 -33.01 -6.11 34.13
N ALA A 31 -33.68 -4.98 34.36
CA ALA A 31 -34.06 -4.03 33.33
C ALA A 31 -32.94 -3.03 32.95
N ASP A 32 -31.90 -2.92 33.76
CA ASP A 32 -30.69 -2.14 33.42
C ASP A 32 -29.54 -3.02 32.92
N HIS A 33 -29.58 -4.33 33.20
CA HIS A 33 -28.57 -5.26 32.71
C HIS A 33 -28.62 -5.41 31.18
N TRP A 34 -29.81 -5.61 30.59
CA TRP A 34 -29.93 -5.74 29.13
C TRP A 34 -29.51 -4.47 28.39
N LYS A 35 -29.76 -3.28 28.96
CA LYS A 35 -29.29 -2.01 28.41
C LYS A 35 -27.77 -1.92 28.43
N THR A 36 -27.16 -2.34 29.54
CA THR A 36 -25.71 -2.32 29.69
C THR A 36 -25.04 -3.29 28.71
N VAL A 37 -25.60 -4.48 28.52
CA VAL A 37 -25.12 -5.46 27.53
C VAL A 37 -25.29 -4.92 26.10
N LEU A 38 -26.46 -4.36 25.77
CA LEU A 38 -26.71 -3.78 24.46
C LEU A 38 -25.76 -2.63 24.13
N ILE A 39 -25.48 -1.74 25.10
CA ILE A 39 -24.51 -0.65 24.93
C ILE A 39 -23.11 -1.22 24.66
N ALA A 40 -22.69 -2.24 25.41
CA ALA A 40 -21.39 -2.88 25.21
C ALA A 40 -21.28 -3.54 23.81
N ASP A 41 -22.35 -4.18 23.34
CA ASP A 41 -22.39 -4.78 22.00
C ASP A 41 -22.35 -3.71 20.90
N LEU A 42 -23.12 -2.62 21.05
CA LEU A 42 -23.08 -1.48 20.11
C LEU A 42 -21.71 -0.79 20.08
N GLU A 43 -21.06 -0.63 21.24
CA GLU A 43 -19.70 -0.08 21.30
C GLU A 43 -18.67 -0.99 20.60
N LYS A 44 -18.82 -2.31 20.77
CA LYS A 44 -17.98 -3.29 20.11
C LYS A 44 -18.18 -3.26 18.60
N GLU A 45 -19.42 -3.18 18.14
CA GLU A 45 -19.76 -3.08 16.73
C GLU A 45 -19.26 -1.76 16.13
N LEU A 46 -19.46 -0.64 16.81
CA LEU A 46 -18.95 0.68 16.37
C LEU A 46 -17.42 0.67 16.26
N LYS A 47 -16.71 0.08 17.22
CA LYS A 47 -15.25 -0.07 17.16
C LYS A 47 -14.81 -0.97 15.99
N ALA A 48 -15.55 -2.05 15.72
CA ALA A 48 -15.26 -2.92 14.58
C ALA A 48 -15.50 -2.20 13.26
N GLU A 49 -16.59 -1.45 13.14
CA GLU A 49 -16.96 -0.73 11.92
C GLU A 49 -16.02 0.45 11.65
N HIS A 50 -15.62 1.19 12.69
CA HIS A 50 -14.61 2.23 12.55
C HIS A 50 -13.29 1.67 12.02
N ARG A 51 -12.84 0.51 12.54
CA ARG A 51 -11.63 -0.16 12.04
C ARG A 51 -11.76 -0.57 10.56
N ARG A 52 -12.90 -1.14 10.16
CA ARG A 52 -13.18 -1.49 8.76
C ARG A 52 -13.15 -0.27 7.86
N TYR A 53 -13.82 0.80 8.27
CA TYR A 53 -13.87 2.04 7.51
C TYR A 53 -12.49 2.68 7.35
N THR A 54 -11.69 2.75 8.42
CA THR A 54 -10.31 3.26 8.36
C THR A 54 -9.45 2.42 7.41
N ALA A 55 -9.56 1.09 7.47
CA ALA A 55 -8.83 0.20 6.55
C ALA A 55 -9.23 0.43 5.08
N MET A 56 -10.53 0.51 4.80
CA MET A 56 -11.04 0.80 3.46
C MET A 56 -10.55 2.16 2.94
N GLN A 57 -10.56 3.21 3.78
CA GLN A 57 -10.07 4.53 3.39
C GLN A 57 -8.56 4.53 3.13
N ALA A 58 -7.78 3.83 3.95
CA ALA A 58 -6.34 3.68 3.73
C ALA A 58 -6.05 2.97 2.39
N ASN A 59 -6.81 1.92 2.06
CA ASN A 59 -6.65 1.20 0.80
C ASN A 59 -6.97 2.09 -0.41
N ARG A 60 -8.10 2.82 -0.37
CA ARG A 60 -8.48 3.76 -1.44
C ARG A 60 -7.46 4.88 -1.61
N ALA A 61 -6.90 5.38 -0.51
CA ALA A 61 -5.84 6.38 -0.55
C ALA A 61 -4.59 5.85 -1.27
N GLN A 62 -4.16 4.62 -0.97
CA GLN A 62 -3.02 3.98 -1.63
C GLN A 62 -3.27 3.75 -3.13
N GLN A 63 -4.48 3.30 -3.50
CA GLN A 63 -4.84 3.13 -4.92
C GLN A 63 -4.80 4.47 -5.66
N SER A 64 -5.33 5.54 -5.06
CA SER A 64 -5.27 6.90 -5.61
C SER A 64 -3.84 7.40 -5.78
N GLN A 65 -2.94 7.06 -4.84
CA GLN A 65 -1.52 7.40 -4.93
C GLN A 65 -0.86 6.72 -6.13
N ILE A 66 -1.05 5.40 -6.32
CA ILE A 66 -0.51 4.69 -7.49
C ILE A 66 -0.97 5.33 -8.79
N ILE A 67 -2.26 5.62 -8.92
CA ILE A 67 -2.82 6.25 -10.13
C ILE A 67 -2.15 7.61 -10.35
N ARG A 68 -2.03 8.43 -9.31
CA ARG A 68 -1.39 9.75 -9.41
C ARG A 68 0.05 9.64 -9.87
N TYR A 69 0.85 8.78 -9.23
CA TYR A 69 2.25 8.59 -9.56
C TYR A 69 2.45 7.99 -10.96
N ALA A 70 1.56 7.08 -11.38
CA ALA A 70 1.55 6.53 -12.73
C ALA A 70 1.27 7.60 -13.80
N ILE A 71 0.37 8.56 -13.52
CA ILE A 71 0.06 9.68 -14.42
C ILE A 71 1.24 10.65 -14.49
N THR A 72 1.87 10.96 -13.36
CA THR A 72 3.03 11.88 -13.33
C THR A 72 4.34 11.24 -13.79
N GLY A 73 4.35 9.91 -14.00
CA GLY A 73 5.56 9.17 -14.38
C GLY A 73 6.55 8.95 -13.24
N ASP A 74 6.16 9.18 -11.98
CA ASP A 74 7.04 9.03 -10.81
C ASP A 74 7.04 7.56 -10.34
N ILE A 75 7.85 6.74 -10.99
CA ILE A 75 7.89 5.28 -10.71
C ILE A 75 8.56 4.97 -9.38
N SER A 76 9.51 5.79 -8.95
CA SER A 76 10.14 5.66 -7.63
C SER A 76 9.08 5.74 -6.52
N SER A 77 8.13 6.67 -6.64
CA SER A 77 7.00 6.75 -5.70
C SER A 77 6.04 5.56 -5.82
N VAL A 78 5.79 5.03 -7.02
CA VAL A 78 4.98 3.79 -7.20
C VAL A 78 5.61 2.63 -6.45
N ILE A 79 6.92 2.40 -6.64
CA ILE A 79 7.67 1.32 -5.98
C ILE A 79 7.64 1.51 -4.46
N SER A 80 7.78 2.74 -3.97
CA SER A 80 7.72 3.05 -2.53
C SER A 80 6.36 2.70 -1.91
N VAL A 81 5.25 3.08 -2.55
CA VAL A 81 3.89 2.74 -2.07
C VAL A 81 3.68 1.22 -2.11
N MET A 82 4.14 0.56 -3.19
CA MET A 82 4.08 -0.88 -3.31
C MET A 82 4.88 -1.58 -2.20
N TYR A 83 6.08 -1.09 -1.88
CA TYR A 83 6.91 -1.59 -0.77
C TYR A 83 6.20 -1.50 0.58
N GLN A 84 5.55 -0.36 0.87
CA GLN A 84 4.76 -0.20 2.09
C GLN A 84 3.63 -1.23 2.17
N ARG A 85 2.94 -1.51 1.06
CA ARG A 85 1.88 -2.52 1.00
C ARG A 85 2.45 -3.92 1.23
N VAL A 86 3.50 -4.30 0.52
CA VAL A 86 4.16 -5.61 0.62
C VAL A 86 4.60 -5.87 2.06
N LYS A 87 5.22 -4.89 2.73
CA LYS A 87 5.63 -5.00 4.13
C LYS A 87 4.44 -5.17 5.07
N ALA A 88 3.36 -4.40 4.86
CA ALA A 88 2.14 -4.51 5.66
C ALA A 88 1.46 -5.89 5.50
N VAL A 89 1.46 -6.46 4.30
CA VAL A 89 0.95 -7.80 4.01
C VAL A 89 1.85 -8.86 4.65
N GLY A 90 3.18 -8.74 4.51
CA GLY A 90 4.14 -9.66 5.10
C GLY A 90 3.94 -9.85 6.61
N ASN A 91 3.59 -8.77 7.32
CA ASN A 91 3.28 -8.79 8.75
C ASN A 91 1.94 -9.47 9.08
N LYS A 92 0.96 -9.46 8.16
CA LYS A 92 -0.35 -10.10 8.34
C LYS A 92 -0.32 -11.60 8.07
N GLY A 93 0.67 -12.08 7.31
CA GLY A 93 0.86 -13.49 6.98
C GLY A 93 -0.11 -14.06 5.93
N LYS A 94 -1.15 -13.32 5.52
CA LYS A 94 -2.09 -13.70 4.46
C LYS A 94 -2.32 -12.52 3.50
N LEU A 95 -2.25 -12.81 2.21
CA LEU A 95 -2.61 -11.87 1.13
C LEU A 95 -4.14 -11.87 0.96
N THR A 96 -4.76 -10.69 0.94
CA THR A 96 -6.17 -10.53 0.55
C THR A 96 -6.29 -10.32 -0.96
N GLU A 97 -7.46 -10.58 -1.54
CA GLU A 97 -7.73 -10.32 -2.97
C GLU A 97 -7.46 -8.85 -3.34
N GLU A 98 -7.77 -7.91 -2.45
CA GLU A 98 -7.50 -6.49 -2.65
C GLU A 98 -5.98 -6.18 -2.64
N ASP A 99 -5.21 -6.85 -1.79
CA ASP A 99 -3.75 -6.73 -1.80
C ASP A 99 -3.15 -7.25 -3.10
N GLU A 100 -3.68 -8.36 -3.59
CA GLU A 100 -3.26 -8.99 -4.84
C GLU A 100 -3.52 -8.11 -6.06
N GLN A 101 -4.75 -7.61 -6.20
CA GLN A 101 -5.13 -6.69 -7.27
C GLN A 101 -4.28 -5.41 -7.23
N PHE A 102 -4.03 -4.89 -6.02
CA PHE A 102 -3.19 -3.72 -5.83
C PHE A 102 -1.75 -3.96 -6.30
N ILE A 103 -1.13 -5.04 -5.85
CA ILE A 103 0.27 -5.36 -6.20
C ILE A 103 0.38 -5.66 -7.69
N SER A 104 -0.55 -6.43 -8.27
CA SER A 104 -0.54 -6.76 -9.70
C SER A 104 -0.69 -5.50 -10.55
N CYS A 105 -1.58 -4.58 -10.18
CA CYS A 105 -1.73 -3.29 -10.86
C CYS A 105 -0.45 -2.44 -10.74
N ALA A 106 0.18 -2.40 -9.56
CA ALA A 106 1.43 -1.68 -9.35
C ALA A 106 2.57 -2.25 -10.22
N LEU A 107 2.70 -3.59 -10.30
CA LEU A 107 3.65 -4.27 -11.17
C LEU A 107 3.44 -3.90 -12.64
N MET A 108 2.19 -3.86 -13.10
CA MET A 108 1.86 -3.46 -14.47
C MET A 108 2.22 -1.99 -14.77
N VAL A 109 2.14 -1.10 -13.78
CA VAL A 109 2.60 0.29 -13.92
C VAL A 109 4.11 0.34 -14.11
N VAL A 110 4.87 -0.42 -13.32
CA VAL A 110 6.35 -0.52 -13.47
C VAL A 110 6.71 -1.15 -14.82
N LEU A 111 6.02 -2.22 -15.22
CA LEU A 111 6.18 -2.87 -16.53
C LEU A 111 5.99 -1.87 -17.67
N ARG A 112 4.91 -1.10 -17.63
CA ARG A 112 4.64 -0.09 -18.66
C ARG A 112 5.72 0.99 -18.71
N ASN A 113 6.32 1.34 -17.58
CA ASN A 113 7.42 2.30 -17.58
C ASN A 113 8.66 1.73 -18.24
N ILE A 114 9.09 0.52 -17.87
CA ILE A 114 10.29 -0.08 -18.47
C ILE A 114 10.09 -0.31 -19.97
N GLU A 115 8.88 -0.67 -20.42
CA GLU A 115 8.55 -0.75 -21.84
C GLU A 115 8.69 0.58 -22.59
N ARG A 116 8.38 1.71 -21.93
CA ARG A 116 8.63 3.04 -22.51
C ARG A 116 10.11 3.36 -22.56
N VAL A 117 10.86 3.00 -21.53
CA VAL A 117 12.31 3.18 -21.49
C VAL A 117 12.98 2.40 -22.62
N LEU A 118 12.55 1.15 -22.85
CA LEU A 118 13.02 0.31 -23.96
C LEU A 118 12.76 0.91 -25.35
N GLN A 119 11.79 1.82 -25.49
CA GLN A 119 11.50 2.52 -26.75
C GLN A 119 12.33 3.78 -26.97
N SER A 120 13.02 4.27 -25.94
CA SER A 120 13.83 5.49 -25.97
C SER A 120 15.31 5.16 -25.82
N GLU A 121 16.14 5.48 -26.82
CA GLU A 121 17.60 5.24 -26.74
C GLU A 121 18.25 6.00 -25.56
N ASP A 122 17.83 7.25 -25.31
CA ASP A 122 18.38 8.09 -24.24
C ASP A 122 18.03 7.58 -22.82
N GLY A 123 16.94 6.80 -22.69
CA GLY A 123 16.41 6.35 -21.40
C GLY A 123 17.12 5.12 -20.83
N LEU A 124 17.78 4.32 -21.68
CA LEU A 124 18.34 3.01 -21.30
C LEU A 124 19.41 3.14 -20.21
N ASN A 125 20.27 4.15 -20.32
CA ASN A 125 21.40 4.39 -19.40
C ASN A 125 21.12 5.52 -18.40
N SER A 126 19.86 5.94 -18.27
CA SER A 126 19.51 7.03 -17.36
C SER A 126 19.68 6.59 -15.90
N SER A 127 20.12 7.52 -15.04
CA SER A 127 20.20 7.29 -13.59
C SER A 127 18.83 6.95 -12.99
N GLU A 128 17.75 7.47 -13.58
CA GLU A 128 16.39 7.18 -13.16
C GLU A 128 16.00 5.71 -13.42
N THR A 129 16.35 5.17 -14.59
CA THR A 129 16.10 3.76 -14.93
C THR A 129 16.89 2.83 -14.00
N LEU A 130 18.18 3.13 -13.78
CA LEU A 130 19.02 2.41 -12.83
C LEU A 130 18.44 2.43 -11.41
N SER A 131 18.06 3.61 -10.92
CA SER A 131 17.46 3.76 -9.59
C SER A 131 16.14 3.00 -9.46
N THR A 132 15.34 2.99 -10.53
CA THR A 132 14.09 2.24 -10.61
C THR A 132 14.34 0.74 -10.51
N PHE A 133 15.34 0.21 -11.25
CA PHE A 133 15.72 -1.20 -11.18
C PHE A 133 16.14 -1.61 -9.76
N PHE A 134 17.06 -0.88 -9.13
CA PHE A 134 17.54 -1.22 -7.78
C PHE A 134 16.44 -1.07 -6.72
N SER A 135 15.59 -0.06 -6.84
CA SER A 135 14.43 0.12 -5.96
C SER A 135 13.46 -1.05 -6.11
N PHE A 136 13.23 -1.52 -7.34
CA PHE A 136 12.41 -2.70 -7.62
C PHE A 136 13.06 -3.99 -7.12
N ALA A 137 14.38 -4.17 -7.28
CA ALA A 137 15.10 -5.34 -6.77
C ALA A 137 14.98 -5.46 -5.25
N ASN A 138 15.15 -4.36 -4.52
CA ASN A 138 14.92 -4.36 -3.08
C ASN A 138 13.47 -4.70 -2.70
N LEU A 139 12.49 -4.23 -3.49
CA LEU A 139 11.09 -4.59 -3.31
C LEU A 139 10.83 -6.08 -3.59
N TRP A 140 11.44 -6.61 -4.64
CA TRP A 140 11.33 -8.00 -5.05
C TRP A 140 11.66 -8.95 -3.90
N ASP A 141 12.77 -8.71 -3.19
CA ASP A 141 13.20 -9.54 -2.07
C ASP A 141 12.16 -9.66 -0.95
N HIS A 142 11.30 -8.65 -0.80
CA HIS A 142 10.27 -8.60 0.24
C HIS A 142 8.91 -9.11 -0.24
N MET A 143 8.69 -9.16 -1.56
CA MET A 143 7.44 -9.65 -2.13
C MET A 143 7.23 -11.12 -1.82
N ARG A 144 5.99 -11.56 -1.73
CA ARG A 144 5.62 -12.99 -1.77
C ARG A 144 4.61 -13.16 -2.90
N ILE A 145 4.91 -14.07 -3.82
CA ILE A 145 4.10 -14.28 -5.02
C ILE A 145 3.17 -15.47 -4.74
N PHE A 146 1.87 -15.20 -4.65
CA PHE A 146 0.86 -16.20 -4.30
C PHE A 146 -0.09 -16.55 -5.44
N SER A 147 -0.47 -15.55 -6.24
CA SER A 147 -1.48 -15.67 -7.30
C SER A 147 -0.87 -15.76 -8.69
N ASP A 148 -1.60 -16.40 -9.61
CA ASP A 148 -1.26 -16.49 -11.03
C ASP A 148 -1.12 -15.11 -11.68
N ASP A 149 -1.97 -14.14 -11.34
CA ASP A 149 -1.85 -12.76 -11.87
C ASP A 149 -0.54 -12.10 -11.45
N MET A 150 -0.16 -12.26 -10.17
CA MET A 150 1.12 -11.77 -9.67
C MET A 150 2.29 -12.50 -10.32
N LYS A 151 2.18 -13.82 -10.54
CA LYS A 151 3.22 -14.61 -11.24
C LYS A 151 3.40 -14.09 -12.66
N ILE A 152 2.31 -13.94 -13.42
CA ILE A 152 2.33 -13.45 -14.81
C ILE A 152 2.96 -12.05 -14.85
N CYS A 153 2.47 -11.12 -14.03
CA CYS A 153 3.02 -9.76 -13.98
C CYS A 153 4.52 -9.75 -13.63
N SER A 154 4.93 -10.63 -12.70
CA SER A 154 6.32 -10.75 -12.27
C SER A 154 7.23 -11.30 -13.38
N VAL A 155 6.77 -12.33 -14.11
CA VAL A 155 7.50 -12.92 -15.24
C VAL A 155 7.64 -11.91 -16.37
N LEU A 156 6.56 -11.20 -16.73
CA LEU A 156 6.60 -10.15 -17.76
C LEU A 156 7.56 -9.04 -17.39
N LEU A 157 7.56 -8.61 -16.13
CA LEU A 157 8.45 -7.57 -15.66
C LEU A 157 9.92 -8.01 -15.64
N TYR A 158 10.19 -9.25 -15.22
CA TYR A 158 11.52 -9.84 -15.32
C TYR A 158 12.03 -9.86 -16.77
N ASP A 159 11.21 -10.35 -17.71
CA ASP A 159 11.56 -10.39 -19.15
C ASP A 159 11.94 -9.00 -19.68
N ARG A 160 11.21 -7.95 -19.28
CA ARG A 160 11.55 -6.57 -19.67
C ARG A 160 12.82 -6.05 -19.02
N PHE A 161 13.11 -6.41 -17.77
CA PHE A 161 14.35 -6.01 -17.13
C PHE A 161 15.56 -6.76 -17.70
N ASP A 162 15.42 -8.04 -18.01
CA ASP A 162 16.45 -8.82 -18.69
C ASP A 162 16.72 -8.27 -20.10
N HIS A 163 15.67 -7.93 -20.85
CA HIS A 163 15.85 -7.28 -22.14
C HIS A 163 16.52 -5.90 -22.01
N TRP A 164 16.15 -5.11 -20.99
CA TRP A 164 16.79 -3.82 -20.72
C TRP A 164 18.27 -3.96 -20.36
N SER A 165 18.66 -4.95 -19.55
CA SER A 165 20.06 -5.17 -19.17
C SER A 165 20.93 -5.57 -20.37
N GLN A 166 20.35 -6.25 -21.36
CA GLN A 166 21.05 -6.60 -22.61
C GLN A 166 21.26 -5.40 -23.55
N LEU A 167 20.38 -4.40 -23.50
CA LEU A 167 20.43 -3.22 -24.38
C LEU A 167 21.24 -2.06 -23.82
N ARG A 168 21.36 -1.95 -22.50
CA ARG A 168 22.11 -0.86 -21.87
C ARG A 168 23.61 -1.00 -22.10
N ALA A 169 24.34 0.10 -21.95
CA ALA A 169 25.79 0.09 -22.02
C ALA A 169 26.39 -0.54 -20.74
N PRO A 170 27.46 -1.34 -20.84
CA PRO A 170 28.11 -1.91 -19.68
C PRO A 170 28.78 -0.81 -18.85
N ASP A 171 28.60 -0.91 -17.54
CA ASP A 171 29.07 0.01 -16.51
C ASP A 171 29.46 -0.75 -15.22
N ASP A 172 29.92 -0.03 -14.19
CA ASP A 172 30.33 -0.62 -12.90
C ASP A 172 29.19 -1.38 -12.18
N SER A 173 27.92 -1.12 -12.53
CA SER A 173 26.74 -1.76 -11.95
C SER A 173 26.32 -3.06 -12.64
N SER A 174 26.97 -3.41 -13.77
CA SER A 174 26.55 -4.53 -14.63
C SER A 174 26.63 -5.89 -13.95
N GLU A 175 27.71 -6.16 -13.22
CA GLU A 175 27.86 -7.42 -12.50
C GLU A 175 26.76 -7.60 -11.43
N GLU A 176 26.44 -6.53 -10.69
CA GLU A 176 25.41 -6.56 -9.67
C GLU A 176 24.01 -6.78 -10.28
N ILE A 177 23.74 -6.15 -11.42
CA ILE A 177 22.46 -6.29 -12.12
C ILE A 177 22.26 -7.70 -12.65
N ASP A 178 23.30 -8.30 -13.24
CA ASP A 178 23.25 -9.69 -13.71
C ASP A 178 23.03 -10.67 -12.56
N GLN A 179 23.67 -10.44 -11.41
CA GLN A 179 23.44 -11.23 -10.20
C GLN A 179 21.99 -11.11 -9.71
N ILE A 180 21.45 -9.90 -9.64
CA ILE A 180 20.06 -9.65 -9.24
C ILE A 180 19.09 -10.35 -10.20
N LEU A 181 19.28 -10.21 -11.51
CA LEU A 181 18.44 -10.86 -12.52
C LEU A 181 18.50 -12.38 -12.40
N THR A 182 19.68 -12.95 -12.17
CA THR A 182 19.84 -14.39 -11.94
C THR A 182 19.07 -14.84 -10.69
N LEU A 183 19.09 -14.07 -9.60
CA LEU A 183 18.32 -14.35 -8.39
C LEU A 183 16.81 -14.27 -8.64
N MET A 184 16.35 -13.27 -9.41
CA MET A 184 14.95 -13.13 -9.82
C MET A 184 14.49 -14.33 -10.65
N GLU A 185 15.28 -14.72 -11.64
CA GLU A 185 15.00 -15.85 -12.53
C GLU A 185 14.87 -17.16 -11.74
N ASN A 186 15.87 -17.47 -10.91
CA ASN A 186 15.88 -18.68 -10.08
C ASN A 186 14.66 -18.73 -9.19
N ARG A 187 14.25 -17.58 -8.64
CA ARG A 187 13.06 -17.51 -7.82
C ARG A 187 11.79 -17.77 -8.63
N LEU A 188 11.65 -17.15 -9.80
CA LEU A 188 10.50 -17.34 -10.68
C LEU A 188 10.36 -18.79 -11.16
N ARG A 189 11.48 -19.47 -11.45
CA ARG A 189 11.50 -20.89 -11.83
C ARG A 189 11.01 -21.83 -10.72
N ASN A 190 11.06 -21.38 -9.47
CA ASN A 190 10.68 -22.16 -8.29
C ASN A 190 9.24 -21.84 -7.78
N LEU A 191 8.46 -21.02 -8.49
CA LEU A 191 7.06 -20.66 -8.17
C LEU A 191 6.04 -21.58 -8.83
#